data_AF-A0A075MF32-F1
#
_entry.id   AF-A0A075MF32-F1
#
_cell.length_a   1.000
_cell.length_b   1.000
_cell.length_c   1.000
_cell.angle_alpha   90.00
_cell.angle_beta   90.00
_cell.angle_gamma   90.00
#
_symmetry.space_group_name_H-M   'P 1'
#
loop_
_entity.id
_entity.type
_entity.pdbx_description
1 polymer ?
#
loop_
_entity_poly.entity_id
_entity_poly.type
_entity_poly.pdbx_seq_one_letter_code
_entity_poly.pdbx_strand_id
1 'polypeptide(L)' 'MTNVIACIDGSNVTSAVCDASGWAAFQLNAPVILGDAANLLI' A
#
# COMPACT_ATOMS: atom_id res chain seq x y z
N MET A 1 -4.98 -11.19 12.10
CA MET A 1 -5.60 -10.27 11.11
C MET A 1 -4.55 -9.96 10.07
N THR A 2 -4.89 -10.04 8.79
CA THR A 2 -3.96 -9.79 7.67
C THR A 2 -4.20 -8.37 7.17
N ASN A 3 -3.15 -7.59 6.97
CA ASN A 3 -3.19 -6.27 6.36
C ASN A 3 -2.16 -6.22 5.23
N VAL A 4 -2.49 -5.57 4.12
CA VAL A 4 -1.53 -5.26 3.06
C VAL A 4 -1.00 -3.85 3.32
N ILE A 5 0.31 -3.72 3.48
CA ILE A 5 0.95 -2.42 3.73
C ILE A 5 1.77 -2.05 2.50
N ALA A 6 1.51 -0.87 1.95
CA ALA A 6 2.28 -0.33 0.83
C ALA A 6 2.94 0.99 1.24
N CYS A 7 4.24 1.10 0.95
CA CYS A 7 5.00 2.34 1.15
C CYS A 7 5.02 3.11 -0.17
N ILE A 8 4.59 4.37 -0.10
CA ILE A 8 4.66 5.30 -1.22
C ILE A 8 5.70 6.37 -0.89
N ASP A 9 6.45 6.86 -1.86
CA ASP A 9 7.54 7.82 -1.65
C ASP A 9 7.38 9.08 -2.51
N GLY A 10 6.24 9.21 -3.20
CA GLY A 10 5.99 10.30 -4.14
C GLY A 10 6.76 10.16 -5.46
N SER A 11 7.47 9.05 -5.68
CA SER A 11 8.12 8.76 -6.96
C SER A 11 7.08 8.46 -8.05
N ASN A 12 7.54 8.47 -9.30
CA ASN A 12 6.72 8.14 -10.47
C ASN A 12 6.19 6.69 -10.46
N VAL A 13 6.68 5.82 -9.57
CA VAL A 13 6.19 4.43 -9.44
C VAL A 13 5.08 4.27 -8.39
N THR A 14 4.71 5.34 -7.68
CA THR A 14 3.67 5.33 -6.64
C THR A 14 2.36 4.70 -7.12
N SER A 15 1.91 5.01 -8.34
CA SER A 15 0.69 4.42 -8.92
C SER A 15 0.77 2.90 -9.05
N ALA A 16 1.90 2.37 -9.54
CA ALA A 16 2.11 0.94 -9.68
C ALA A 16 2.11 0.22 -8.32
N VAL A 17 2.65 0.85 -7.28
CA VAL A 17 2.61 0.32 -5.90
C VAL A 17 1.17 0.29 -5.37
N CYS A 18 0.39 1.34 -5.59
CA CYS A 18 -1.03 1.39 -5.21
C CYS A 18 -1.85 0.30 -5.93
N ASP A 19 -1.63 0.11 -7.23
CA ASP A 19 -2.35 -0.91 -8.01
C ASP A 19 -2.02 -2.34 -7.54
N ALA A 20 -0.72 -2.63 -7.34
CA ALA A 20 -0.27 -3.94 -6.88
C ALA A 20 -0.79 -4.26 -5.47
N SER A 21 -0.75 -3.28 -4.56
CA SER A 21 -1.27 -3.44 -3.19
C SER A 21 -2.79 -3.58 -3.17
N GLY A 22 -3.52 -2.84 -4.01
CA GLY A 22 -4.97 -3.01 -4.19
C GLY A 22 -5.34 -4.40 -4.71
N TRP A 23 -4.61 -4.91 -5.70
CA TRP A 23 -4.78 -6.29 -6.18
C TRP A 23 -4.55 -7.32 -5.07
N ALA A 24 -3.47 -7.16 -4.29
CA ALA A 24 -3.18 -8.08 -3.18
C ALA A 24 -4.26 -8.03 -2.08
N ALA A 25 -4.75 -6.85 -1.73
CA ALA A 25 -5.85 -6.68 -0.76
C ALA A 25 -7.12 -7.40 -1.22
N PHE A 26 -7.45 -7.29 -2.51
CA PHE A 26 -8.60 -7.99 -3.08
C PHE A 26 -8.46 -9.51 -2.94
N GLN A 27 -7.30 -10.08 -3.29
CA GLN A 27 -7.07 -11.53 -3.21
C GLN A 27 -7.09 -12.06 -1.79
N LEU A 28 -6.61 -11.26 -0.84
CA LEU A 28 -6.53 -11.64 0.57
C LEU A 28 -7.81 -11.30 1.35
N ASN A 29 -8.79 -10.65 0.71
CA ASN A 29 -9.95 -10.04 1.36
C ASN A 29 -9.55 -9.26 2.63
N ALA A 30 -8.51 -8.45 2.48
CA ALA A 30 -7.83 -7.74 3.55
C ALA A 30 -7.67 -6.26 3.19
N PRO A 31 -7.68 -5.34 4.16
CA PRO A 31 -7.54 -3.91 3.88
C PRO A 31 -6.11 -3.57 3.43
N VAL A 32 -5.99 -2.50 2.62
CA VAL A 32 -4.73 -1.84 2.28
C VAL A 32 -4.51 -0.65 3.21
N ILE A 33 -3.28 -0.51 3.70
CA ILE A 33 -2.79 0.68 4.40
C ILE A 33 -1.68 1.27 3.55
N LEU A 34 -1.87 2.52 3.12
CA LEU A 34 -0.87 3.29 2.38
C LEU A 34 -0.20 4.26 3.35
N GLY A 35 1.13 4.26 3.39
CA GLY A 35 1.92 5.20 4.18
C GLY A 35 3.04 5.78 3.34
N ASP A 36 3.38 7.05 3.56
CA ASP A 36 4.54 7.63 2.91
C ASP A 36 5.83 7.42 3.75
N ALA A 37 6.98 7.31 3.09
CA ALA A 37 8.25 7.14 3.80
C ALA A 37 8.60 8.32 4.72
N ALA A 38 8.03 9.51 4.48
CA ALA A 38 8.23 10.69 5.32
C ALA A 38 7.32 10.74 6.56
N ASN A 39 6.24 9.96 6.60
CA ASN A 39 5.30 9.92 7.70
C ASN A 39 4.77 8.49 7.91
N LEU A 40 5.69 7.59 8.25
CA LEU A 40 5.35 6.28 8.81
C LEU A 40 4.87 6.45 10.26
N LEU A 41 3.74 7.11 10.44
CA LEU A 41 2.96 7.06 11.67
C LEU A 41 1.75 6.18 11.40
N ILE A 42 1.88 4.94 11.86
CA ILE A 42 0.80 4.00 12.20
C ILE A 42 -0.46 4.71 12.69
#